data_AF-A0A4Q9N3G3-F1
#
_entry.id   AF-A0A4Q9N3G3-F1
#
_cell.length_a   1.000
_cell.length_b   1.000
_cell.length_c   1.000
_cell.angle_alpha   90.00
_cell.angle_beta   90.00
_cell.angle_gamma   90.00
#
_symmetry.space_group_name_H-M   'P 1'
#
loop_
_entity.id
_entity.type
_entity.pdbx_description
1 polymer ?
#
loop_
_entity_poly.entity_id
_entity_poly.type
_entity_poly.pdbx_seq_one_letter_code
_entity_poly.pdbx_strand_id
1 'polypeptide(L)' 'MDCSSTLQRKAHLPLEIWQHIFLHACTDGGHTGCSLALVSRFFHLASHPVRFNSL' A
#
# COMPACT_ATOMS: atom_id res chain seq x y z
N MET A 1 -11.22 5.49 24.83
CA MET A 1 -9.89 4.97 25.23
C MET A 1 -9.46 4.04 24.12
N ASP A 2 -8.81 4.61 23.10
CA ASP A 2 -8.46 3.91 21.86
C ASP A 2 -7.27 2.99 22.08
N CYS A 3 -7.54 1.69 22.12
CA CYS A 3 -6.53 0.64 22.11
C CYS A 3 -6.03 0.44 20.66
N SER A 4 -5.25 1.38 20.13
CA SER A 4 -4.68 1.26 18.77
C SER A 4 -3.30 1.91 18.58
N SER A 5 -2.65 2.38 19.64
CA SER A 5 -1.42 3.18 19.53
C SER A 5 -0.11 2.39 19.45
N THR A 6 -0.10 1.06 19.41
CA THR A 6 1.16 0.30 19.56
C THR A 6 1.85 -0.23 18.29
N LEU A 7 1.24 -0.39 17.12
CA LEU A 7 2.01 -0.96 15.98
C LEU A 7 1.56 -0.45 14.62
N GLN A 8 2.08 0.70 14.19
CA GLN A 8 2.43 0.96 12.78
C GLN A 8 3.26 2.25 12.71
N ARG A 9 4.52 2.19 13.15
CA ARG A 9 5.50 3.21 12.75
C ARG A 9 5.83 2.98 11.28
N LYS A 10 4.91 3.36 10.39
CA LYS A 10 5.24 3.60 9.00
C LYS A 10 6.39 4.60 8.99
N ALA A 11 7.49 4.28 8.30
CA ALA A 11 8.49 5.29 8.00
C ALA A 11 7.75 6.50 7.40
N HIS A 12 8.10 7.72 7.83
CA HIS A 12 7.41 8.97 7.49
C HIS A 12 7.67 9.35 6.03
N LEU A 13 7.24 8.48 5.12
CA LEU A 13 7.27 8.64 3.69
C LEU A 13 5.94 9.26 3.26
N PRO A 14 5.98 10.31 2.41
CA PRO A 14 4.78 10.85 1.78
C PRO A 14 4.01 9.78 0.99
N LEU A 15 2.71 10.01 0.82
CA LEU A 15 1.82 9.10 0.08
C LEU A 15 2.31 8.88 -1.36
N GLU A 16 2.84 9.93 -1.98
CA GLU A 16 3.32 9.97 -3.36
C GLU A 16 4.48 9.00 -3.55
N ILE A 17 5.37 8.88 -2.55
CA ILE A 17 6.49 7.93 -2.59
C ILE A 17 5.97 6.50 -2.49
N TRP A 18 4.99 6.23 -1.62
CA TRP A 18 4.36 4.91 -1.55
C TRP A 18 3.65 4.54 -2.86
N GLN A 19 2.92 5.47 -3.46
CA GLN A 19 2.26 5.26 -4.74
C GLN A 19 3.28 4.99 -5.86
N HIS A 20 4.41 5.70 -5.87
CA HIS A 20 5.49 5.44 -6.81
C HIS A 20 6.08 4.03 -6.63
N ILE A 21 6.32 3.60 -5.39
CA ILE A 21 6.76 2.23 -5.09
C ILE A 21 5.73 1.21 -5.60
N PHE A 22 4.45 1.41 -5.34
CA PHE A 22 3.40 0.48 -5.75
C PHE A 22 3.21 0.45 -7.27
N LEU A 23 3.40 1.56 -7.97
CA LEU A 23 3.35 1.59 -9.43
C LEU A 23 4.38 0.63 -10.04
N HIS A 24 5.59 0.58 -9.48
CA HIS A 24 6.64 -0.33 -9.94
C HIS A 24 6.45 -1.77 -9.42
N ALA A 25 5.92 -1.92 -8.21
CA ALA A 25 5.74 -3.23 -7.59
C ALA A 25 4.52 -4.00 -8.12
N CYS A 26 3.41 -3.32 -8.38
CA CYS A 26 2.18 -3.91 -8.92
C CYS A 26 2.28 -4.06 -10.44
N THR A 27 3.17 -4.92 -10.92
CA THR A 27 3.31 -5.25 -12.36
C THR A 27 2.96 -6.71 -12.64
N ASP A 28 2.50 -7.44 -11.62
CA ASP A 28 2.30 -8.89 -11.61
C ASP A 28 0.82 -9.29 -11.79
N GLY A 29 0.04 -8.52 -12.55
CA GLY A 29 -1.38 -8.79 -12.77
C GLY A 29 -2.25 -8.56 -11.52
N GLY A 30 -1.70 -7.88 -10.50
CA GLY A 30 -2.41 -7.46 -9.29
C GLY A 30 -2.28 -8.39 -8.10
N HIS A 31 -1.40 -9.39 -8.16
CA HIS A 31 -1.07 -10.21 -7.00
C HIS A 31 -0.45 -9.36 -5.89
N THR A 32 0.57 -8.56 -6.20
CA THR A 32 1.22 -7.63 -5.27
C THR A 32 0.24 -6.57 -4.76
N GLY A 33 -0.61 -6.03 -5.63
CA GLY A 33 -1.65 -5.06 -5.26
C GLY A 33 -2.64 -5.61 -4.22
N CYS A 34 -3.07 -6.87 -4.39
CA CYS A 34 -3.92 -7.59 -3.45
C CYS A 34 -3.20 -7.84 -2.12
N SER A 35 -1.95 -8.30 -2.14
CA SER A 35 -1.16 -8.53 -0.92
C SER A 35 -1.00 -7.24 -0.11
N LEU A 36 -0.68 -6.12 -0.76
CA LEU A 36 -0.57 -4.80 -0.11
C LEU A 36 -1.89 -4.38 0.54
N ALA A 37 -3.02 -4.61 -0.14
CA ALA A 37 -4.33 -4.22 0.35
C ALA A 37 -4.75 -4.94 1.64
N LEU A 38 -4.15 -6.09 1.95
CA LEU A 38 -4.42 -6.88 3.15
C LEU A 38 -3.56 -6.45 4.35
N VAL A 39 -2.48 -5.69 4.16
CA VAL A 39 -1.54 -5.33 5.24
C VAL A 39 -2.15 -4.32 6.23
N SER A 40 -2.84 -3.30 5.72
CA SER A 40 -3.49 -2.28 6.56
C SER A 40 -4.44 -1.41 5.74
N ARG A 41 -5.33 -0.68 6.43
CA ARG A 41 -6.21 0.32 5.79
C ARG A 41 -5.42 1.38 4.99
N PHE A 42 -4.26 1.81 5.47
CA PHE A 42 -3.41 2.74 4.71
C PHE A 42 -2.95 2.12 3.39
N PHE A 43 -2.40 0.91 3.44
CA PHE A 43 -1.87 0.25 2.25
C PHE A 43 -2.98 -0.11 1.26
N HIS A 44 -4.15 -0.49 1.75
CA HIS A 44 -5.35 -0.66 0.94
C HIS A 44 -5.68 0.58 0.11
N LEU A 45 -5.76 1.75 0.74
CA LEU A 45 -6.08 3.00 0.04
C LEU A 45 -4.94 3.43 -0.89
N ALA A 46 -3.70 3.29 -0.44
CA ALA A 46 -2.54 3.76 -1.19
C ALA A 46 -2.22 2.87 -2.41
N SER A 47 -2.48 1.55 -2.37
CA SER A 47 -2.26 0.65 -3.51
C SER A 47 -3.43 0.61 -4.49
N HIS A 48 -4.63 1.02 -4.07
CA HIS A 48 -5.86 0.96 -4.89
C HIS A 48 -5.71 1.53 -6.32
N PRO A 49 -5.05 2.68 -6.56
CA PRO A 49 -4.94 3.26 -7.90
C PRO A 49 -4.12 2.42 -8.88
N VAL A 50 -3.20 1.59 -8.36
CA VAL A 50 -2.22 0.86 -9.17
C VAL A 50 -2.33 -0.66 -9.01
N ARG A 51 -3.34 -1.16 -8.30
CA ARG A 51 -3.48 -2.58 -7.95
C ARG A 51 -3.66 -3.53 -9.14
N PHE A 52 -4.00 -3.01 -10.32
CA PHE A 52 -4.12 -3.77 -11.56
C PHE A 52 -3.18 -3.26 -12.65
N ASN A 53 -2.14 -2.53 -12.25
CA ASN A 53 -1.13 -2.10 -13.19
C ASN A 53 -0.42 -3.35 -13.77
N SER A 54 -0.19 -3.33 -15.08
CA SER A 54 0.45 -4.39 -15.85
C SER A 54 1.09 -3.72 -17.06
N LEU A 55 2.27 -4.19 -17.45
CA LEU A 55 3.02 -3.66 -18.60
C LEU A 55 2.50 -4.22 -19.92
#